data_AF-A0A9P8SGR2-F1
#
_entry.id   AF-A0A9P8SGR2-F1
#
_cell.length_a   1.000
_cell.length_b   1.000
_cell.length_c   1.000
_cell.angle_alpha   90.00
_cell.angle_beta   90.00
_cell.angle_gamma   90.00
#
_symmetry.space_group_name_H-M   'P 1'
#
loop_
_entity.id
_entity.type
_entity.pdbx_description
1 polymer ?
#
loop_
_entity_poly.entity_id
_entity_poly.type
_entity_poly.pdbx_seq_one_letter_code
_entity_poly.pdbx_strand_id
1 'polypeptide(L)'
;MSQDFKPIKNICAHLNAFHAYASEPSRSVEANHYCGHVNDDVRQCLLYDSAEANAQRRLWHSHVYEVKSGMLIMPNPSVPDSAWELGEKKEMEQIITLYGKVYHLWQTDKGHKVPLGEPQLMTSYTADGQLDFAKVEERDARFGTDYQRKQEARRDIPLPEIHPDADASWKIA
;
A
#
# COMPACT_ATOMS: atom_id res chain seq x y z
N MET A 1 23.58 -10.54 0.78
CA MET A 1 23.51 -9.21 1.44
C MET A 1 22.54 -9.32 2.61
N SER A 2 22.98 -9.07 3.84
CA SER A 2 22.11 -9.04 5.03
C SER A 2 21.52 -7.64 5.15
N GLN A 3 20.19 -7.51 5.16
CA GLN A 3 19.54 -6.23 5.44
C GLN A 3 19.85 -5.79 6.90
N ASP A 4 20.15 -4.51 7.12
CA ASP A 4 20.39 -3.93 8.46
C ASP A 4 19.08 -3.34 8.99
N PHE A 5 18.56 -3.92 10.08
CA PHE A 5 17.30 -3.53 10.73
C PHE A 5 17.51 -2.61 11.94
N LYS A 6 18.67 -1.97 12.07
CA LYS A 6 18.98 -1.04 13.19
C LYS A 6 17.84 -0.07 13.55
N PRO A 7 17.18 0.63 12.62
CA PRO A 7 16.12 1.58 12.99
C PRO A 7 14.96 0.93 13.75
N ILE A 8 14.52 -0.26 13.33
CA ILE A 8 13.44 -1.00 13.99
C ILE A 8 13.90 -1.60 15.33
N LYS A 9 15.13 -2.11 15.38
CA LYS A 9 15.73 -2.67 16.61
C LYS A 9 15.98 -1.60 17.69
N ASN A 10 15.99 -0.32 17.31
CA ASN A 10 16.22 0.79 18.24
C ASN A 10 14.92 1.26 18.94
N ILE A 11 13.76 0.67 18.65
CA ILE A 11 12.51 0.96 19.37
C ILE A 11 12.63 0.41 20.81
N CYS A 12 12.60 1.31 21.79
CA CYS A 12 12.86 1.00 23.21
C CYS A 12 11.80 1.51 24.18
N ALA A 13 10.78 2.22 23.69
CA ALA A 13 9.69 2.74 24.52
C ALA A 13 8.34 2.64 23.81
N HIS A 14 7.30 2.30 24.57
CA HIS A 14 5.90 2.45 24.19
C HIS A 14 5.30 3.57 25.04
N LEU A 15 4.76 4.61 24.40
CA LEU A 15 4.10 5.75 25.04
C LEU A 15 2.68 5.87 24.49
N ASN A 16 1.75 6.40 25.27
CA ASN A 16 0.40 6.73 24.82
C ASN A 16 0.13 8.22 25.10
N ALA A 17 -0.38 8.93 24.11
CA ALA A 17 -0.64 10.36 24.20
C ALA A 17 -1.80 10.75 23.27
N PHE A 18 -2.20 12.02 23.33
CA PHE A 18 -3.17 12.61 22.41
C PHE A 18 -2.48 13.68 21.55
N HIS A 19 -2.80 13.70 20.27
CA HIS A 19 -2.45 14.80 19.36
C HIS A 19 -3.70 15.52 18.89
N ALA A 20 -3.58 16.78 18.52
CA ALA A 20 -4.62 17.50 17.79
C ALA A 20 -4.21 17.67 16.32
N TYR A 21 -5.20 17.74 15.43
CA TYR A 21 -4.93 18.06 14.02
C TYR A 21 -4.49 19.53 13.92
N ALA A 22 -3.40 19.81 13.20
CA ALA A 22 -2.87 21.17 13.07
C ALA A 22 -3.87 22.13 12.41
N SER A 23 -4.69 21.63 11.48
CA SER A 23 -5.77 22.37 10.82
C SER A 23 -7.04 22.48 11.65
N GLU A 24 -7.21 21.65 12.68
CA GLU A 24 -8.39 21.61 13.55
C GLU A 24 -8.00 21.26 15.00
N PRO A 25 -7.42 22.21 15.78
CA PRO A 25 -6.85 21.92 17.10
C PRO A 25 -7.84 21.44 18.17
N SER A 26 -9.15 21.61 17.94
CA SER A 26 -10.21 21.09 18.80
C SER A 26 -10.45 19.59 18.62
N ARG A 27 -9.94 18.99 17.53
CA ARG A 27 -10.11 17.57 17.23
C ARG A 27 -8.87 16.81 17.71
N SER A 28 -9.04 16.03 18.76
CA SER A 28 -7.96 15.21 19.34
C SER A 28 -8.05 13.75 18.89
N VAL A 29 -6.90 13.08 18.79
CA VAL A 29 -6.76 11.67 18.47
C VAL A 29 -5.77 11.02 19.45
N GLU A 30 -6.16 9.88 20.03
CA GLU A 30 -5.26 9.05 20.83
C GLU A 30 -4.23 8.36 19.92
N ALA A 31 -2.98 8.31 20.35
CA ALA A 31 -1.89 7.71 19.61
C ALA A 31 -1.01 6.83 20.51
N ASN A 32 -0.69 5.64 20.03
CA ASN A 32 0.26 4.72 20.63
C ASN A 32 1.60 4.86 19.91
N HIS A 33 2.61 5.37 20.62
CA HIS A 33 3.93 5.66 20.10
C HIS A 33 4.89 4.50 20.41
N TYR A 34 5.56 3.98 19.39
CA TYR A 34 6.67 3.05 19.53
C TYR A 34 7.94 3.78 19.13
N CYS A 35 8.68 4.27 20.12
CA CYS A 35 9.77 5.23 19.94
C CYS A 35 11.15 4.59 20.01
N GLY A 36 12.01 4.95 19.06
CA GLY A 36 13.45 4.75 19.13
C GLY A 36 14.19 6.05 19.44
N HIS A 37 15.30 5.92 20.17
CA HIS A 37 16.15 7.05 20.56
C HIS A 37 17.16 7.33 19.44
N VAL A 38 17.04 8.47 18.74
CA VAL A 38 17.95 8.82 17.63
C VAL A 38 19.22 9.48 18.18
N ASN A 39 19.05 10.48 19.05
CA ASN A 39 20.10 11.14 19.82
C ASN A 39 19.46 11.79 21.07
N ASP A 40 20.24 12.44 21.93
CA ASP A 40 19.78 13.00 23.21
C ASP A 40 18.56 13.93 23.12
N ASP A 41 18.35 14.58 21.96
CA ASP A 41 17.26 15.55 21.75
C ASP A 41 16.08 14.98 20.93
N VAL A 42 16.28 13.89 20.18
CA VAL A 42 15.33 13.42 19.16
C VAL A 42 14.94 11.96 19.38
N ARG A 43 13.63 11.74 19.47
CA ARG A 43 13.00 10.42 19.37
C ARG A 43 12.20 10.32 18.08
N GLN A 44 12.36 9.20 17.38
CA GLN A 44 11.54 8.88 16.23
C GLN A 44 10.54 7.81 16.65
N CYS A 45 9.24 8.05 16.42
CA CYS A 45 8.19 7.14 16.84
C CYS A 45 7.35 6.67 15.66
N LEU A 46 6.98 5.39 15.67
CA LEU A 46 5.89 4.85 14.85
C LEU A 46 4.59 4.99 15.64
N LEU A 47 3.57 5.60 15.04
CA LEU A 47 2.28 5.84 15.68
C LEU A 47 1.23 4.82 15.22
N TYR A 48 0.49 4.27 16.16
CA TYR A 48 -0.62 3.33 15.96
C TYR A 48 -1.89 3.86 16.65
N ASP A 49 -3.04 3.43 16.15
CA ASP A 49 -4.37 3.76 16.71
C ASP A 49 -4.72 2.92 17.96
N SER A 50 -4.02 1.82 18.20
CA SER A 50 -4.09 1.03 19.45
C SER A 50 -2.77 0.30 19.71
N ALA A 51 -2.64 -0.32 20.89
CA ALA A 51 -1.52 -1.21 21.21
C ALA A 51 -1.80 -2.70 20.85
N GLU A 52 -2.98 -2.98 20.29
CA GLU A 52 -3.42 -4.34 19.97
C GLU A 52 -2.79 -4.86 18.67
N ALA A 53 -2.75 -6.19 18.52
CA ALA A 53 -2.17 -6.85 17.34
C ALA A 53 -2.91 -6.54 16.01
N ASN A 54 -4.06 -5.88 16.07
CA ASN A 54 -4.85 -5.45 14.91
C ASN A 54 -4.82 -3.93 14.68
N ALA A 55 -3.94 -3.21 15.38
CA ALA A 55 -3.75 -1.79 15.16
C ALA A 55 -3.48 -1.50 13.67
N GLN A 56 -4.25 -0.57 13.10
CA GLN A 56 -4.23 -0.16 11.68
C GLN A 56 -4.83 -1.13 10.65
N ARG A 57 -5.40 -2.29 11.00
CA ARG A 57 -5.97 -3.23 10.01
C ARG A 57 -7.02 -2.61 9.10
N ARG A 58 -7.78 -1.65 9.63
CA ARG A 58 -8.80 -0.89 8.88
C ARG A 58 -8.22 0.00 7.78
N LEU A 59 -6.92 0.28 7.82
CA LEU A 59 -6.22 1.08 6.83
C LEU A 59 -5.53 0.21 5.76
N TRP A 60 -5.68 -1.11 5.85
CA TRP A 60 -5.10 -2.05 4.90
C TRP A 60 -6.04 -2.27 3.72
N HIS A 61 -5.46 -2.45 2.54
CA HIS A 61 -6.16 -2.98 1.37
C HIS A 61 -5.62 -4.35 0.99
N SER A 62 -6.48 -5.21 0.44
CA SER A 62 -6.05 -6.48 -0.15
C SER A 62 -5.48 -6.25 -1.55
N HIS A 63 -4.52 -7.07 -1.98
CA HIS A 63 -4.00 -7.01 -3.36
C HIS A 63 -4.78 -7.91 -4.34
N VAL A 64 -5.90 -8.48 -3.90
CA VAL A 64 -6.64 -9.50 -4.68
C VAL A 64 -7.06 -8.97 -6.04
N TYR A 65 -7.74 -7.83 -6.07
CA TYR A 65 -8.23 -7.24 -7.31
C TYR A 65 -7.08 -6.74 -8.19
N GLU A 66 -6.06 -6.11 -7.60
CA GLU A 66 -4.85 -5.66 -8.29
C GLU A 66 -4.16 -6.79 -9.07
N VAL A 67 -4.02 -7.95 -8.43
CA VAL A 67 -3.43 -9.14 -9.05
C VAL A 67 -4.36 -9.71 -10.11
N LYS A 68 -5.63 -9.93 -9.76
CA LYS A 68 -6.60 -10.65 -10.60
C LYS A 68 -7.05 -9.87 -11.83
N SER A 69 -7.16 -8.56 -11.74
CA SER A 69 -7.53 -7.71 -12.88
C SER A 69 -6.39 -7.49 -13.88
N GLY A 70 -5.16 -7.94 -13.56
CA GLY A 70 -3.99 -7.70 -14.40
C GLY A 70 -3.42 -6.28 -14.30
N MET A 71 -4.05 -5.38 -13.54
CA MET A 71 -3.56 -4.00 -13.40
C MET A 71 -2.22 -3.92 -12.69
N LEU A 72 -1.92 -4.81 -11.74
CA LEU A 72 -0.62 -4.87 -11.08
C LEU A 72 0.39 -5.61 -11.96
N ILE A 73 1.53 -4.98 -12.22
CA ILE A 73 2.63 -5.55 -13.02
C ILE A 73 3.96 -5.33 -12.30
N MET A 74 4.95 -6.13 -12.65
CA MET A 74 6.35 -5.91 -12.32
C MET A 74 7.08 -5.62 -13.64
N PRO A 75 7.16 -4.35 -14.06
CA PRO A 75 7.67 -4.03 -15.39
C PRO A 75 9.15 -4.40 -15.49
N ASN A 76 9.53 -5.08 -16.57
CA ASN A 76 10.91 -5.44 -16.87
C ASN A 76 11.28 -5.01 -18.30
N PRO A 77 11.91 -3.84 -18.49
CA PRO A 77 12.22 -3.33 -19.82
C PRO A 77 13.31 -4.13 -20.54
N SER A 78 14.04 -4.99 -19.83
CA SER A 78 15.17 -5.75 -20.38
C SER A 78 14.76 -7.08 -21.00
N VAL A 79 13.55 -7.56 -20.73
CA VAL A 79 13.07 -8.89 -21.14
C VAL A 79 11.68 -8.73 -21.78
N PRO A 80 11.42 -9.33 -22.95
CA PRO A 80 10.07 -9.32 -23.53
C PRO A 80 9.02 -9.86 -22.55
N ASP A 81 7.85 -9.23 -22.48
CA ASP A 81 6.80 -9.57 -21.50
C ASP A 81 6.43 -11.07 -21.53
N SER A 82 6.38 -11.68 -22.71
CA SER A 82 6.11 -13.12 -22.88
C SER A 82 7.13 -14.04 -22.20
N ALA A 83 8.39 -13.63 -22.11
CA ALA A 83 9.45 -14.37 -21.41
C ALA A 83 9.50 -14.04 -19.91
N TRP A 84 8.96 -12.88 -19.51
CA TRP A 84 8.88 -12.44 -18.12
C TRP A 84 7.63 -12.96 -17.39
N GLU A 85 6.59 -13.30 -18.13
CA GLU A 85 5.25 -13.65 -17.64
C GLU A 85 5.25 -14.71 -16.52
N LEU A 86 6.01 -15.81 -16.68
CA LEU A 86 6.08 -16.86 -15.67
C LEU A 86 6.74 -16.38 -14.37
N GLY A 87 7.77 -15.53 -14.47
CA GLY A 87 8.44 -14.94 -13.32
C GLY A 87 7.51 -13.99 -12.58
N GLU A 88 6.88 -13.08 -13.31
CA GLU A 88 5.89 -12.15 -12.74
C GLU A 88 4.71 -12.89 -12.10
N LYS A 89 4.17 -13.93 -12.73
CA LYS A 89 3.06 -14.72 -12.17
C LYS A 89 3.42 -15.36 -10.83
N LYS A 90 4.63 -15.90 -10.68
CA LYS A 90 5.09 -16.49 -9.40
C LYS A 90 5.16 -15.46 -8.28
N GLU A 91 5.55 -14.22 -8.60
CA GLU A 91 5.52 -13.12 -7.62
C GLU A 91 4.08 -12.75 -7.27
N MET A 92 3.16 -12.74 -8.25
CA MET A 92 1.74 -12.50 -8.01
C MET A 92 1.08 -13.55 -7.10
N GLU A 93 1.51 -14.82 -7.17
CA GLU A 93 1.06 -15.89 -6.26
C GLU A 93 1.41 -15.60 -4.80
N GLN A 94 2.48 -14.84 -4.54
CA GLN A 94 2.83 -14.39 -3.20
C GLN A 94 2.07 -13.11 -2.85
N ILE A 95 2.12 -12.11 -3.73
CA ILE A 95 1.56 -10.77 -3.48
C ILE A 95 0.06 -10.82 -3.19
N ILE A 96 -0.69 -11.70 -3.86
CA ILE A 96 -2.14 -11.82 -3.68
C ILE A 96 -2.53 -12.11 -2.22
N THR A 97 -1.65 -12.76 -1.46
CA THR A 97 -1.88 -13.13 -0.04
C THR A 97 -1.53 -12.02 0.95
N LEU A 98 -0.90 -10.93 0.48
CA LEU A 98 -0.42 -9.84 1.31
C LEU A 98 -1.44 -8.71 1.40
N TYR A 99 -1.26 -7.87 2.42
CA TYR A 99 -1.97 -6.60 2.59
C TYR A 99 -1.04 -5.43 2.31
N GLY A 100 -1.59 -4.40 1.69
CA GLY A 100 -0.91 -3.14 1.44
C GLY A 100 -1.43 -2.03 2.36
N LYS A 101 -0.53 -1.11 2.72
CA LYS A 101 -0.88 0.21 3.26
C LYS A 101 0.08 1.22 2.67
N VAL A 102 -0.44 2.22 1.98
CA VAL A 102 0.39 3.19 1.24
C VAL A 102 -0.07 4.61 1.48
N TYR A 103 0.89 5.51 1.61
CA TYR A 103 0.67 6.95 1.65
C TYR A 103 1.32 7.58 0.42
N HIS A 104 0.55 8.34 -0.35
CA HIS A 104 1.09 9.16 -1.43
C HIS A 104 1.54 10.50 -0.87
N LEU A 105 2.82 10.80 -1.05
CA LEU A 105 3.43 12.07 -0.63
C LEU A 105 3.38 13.14 -1.74
N TRP A 106 2.87 12.79 -2.93
CA TRP A 106 2.78 13.69 -4.07
C TRP A 106 1.53 13.40 -4.90
N GLN A 107 0.62 14.37 -4.97
CA GLN A 107 -0.61 14.32 -5.77
C GLN A 107 -0.35 14.85 -7.19
N THR A 108 0.31 14.05 -8.03
CA THR A 108 0.62 14.42 -9.43
C THR A 108 -0.63 14.62 -10.29
N ASP A 109 -1.72 13.97 -9.94
CA ASP A 109 -3.04 14.08 -10.57
C ASP A 109 -3.64 15.49 -10.49
N LYS A 110 -3.26 16.28 -9.47
CA LYS A 110 -3.64 17.69 -9.32
C LYS A 110 -2.76 18.65 -10.13
N GLY A 111 -1.83 18.14 -10.94
CA GLY A 111 -0.90 18.95 -11.74
C GLY A 111 0.26 19.56 -10.96
N HIS A 112 0.48 19.15 -9.71
CA HIS A 112 1.59 19.64 -8.87
C HIS A 112 2.94 19.25 -9.49
N LYS A 113 3.83 20.22 -9.71
CA LYS A 113 5.16 20.01 -10.30
C LYS A 113 6.22 19.55 -9.29
N VAL A 114 5.93 19.67 -8.01
CA VAL A 114 6.79 19.30 -6.88
C VAL A 114 5.91 18.67 -5.78
N PRO A 115 6.47 17.82 -4.90
CA PRO A 115 5.72 17.11 -3.87
C PRO A 115 5.31 18.04 -2.72
N LEU A 116 4.26 18.83 -2.98
CA LEU A 116 3.64 19.73 -2.01
C LEU A 116 2.34 19.13 -1.48
N GLY A 117 2.05 19.44 -0.22
CA GLY A 117 0.83 19.03 0.47
C GLY A 117 1.06 17.95 1.53
N GLU A 118 -0.03 17.55 2.17
CA GLU A 118 -0.02 16.52 3.20
C GLU A 118 0.01 15.10 2.59
N PRO A 119 0.70 14.14 3.23
CA PRO A 119 0.59 12.73 2.89
C PRO A 119 -0.86 12.27 2.84
N GLN A 120 -1.25 11.59 1.76
CA GLN A 120 -2.60 11.05 1.61
C GLN A 120 -2.58 9.53 1.77
N LEU A 121 -3.40 9.00 2.67
CA LEU A 121 -3.62 7.55 2.74
C LEU A 121 -4.34 7.11 1.46
N MET A 122 -3.83 6.08 0.79
CA MET A 122 -4.47 5.50 -0.40
C MET A 122 -5.00 4.11 -0.11
N THR A 123 -6.00 3.71 -0.90
CA THR A 123 -6.55 2.35 -0.92
C THR A 123 -6.39 1.75 -2.31
N SER A 124 -6.43 0.43 -2.39
CA SER A 124 -6.56 -0.29 -3.66
C SER A 124 -8.02 -0.46 -4.06
N TYR A 125 -8.24 -0.85 -5.31
CA TYR A 125 -9.55 -1.21 -5.85
C TYR A 125 -9.91 -2.64 -5.44
N THR A 126 -11.19 -2.95 -5.41
CA THR A 126 -11.74 -4.24 -4.97
C THR A 126 -12.71 -4.86 -5.97
N ALA A 127 -13.21 -4.09 -6.94
CA ALA A 127 -14.17 -4.56 -7.93
C ALA A 127 -14.11 -3.74 -9.24
N ASP A 128 -14.66 -4.33 -10.30
CA ASP A 128 -14.84 -3.66 -11.58
C ASP A 128 -15.72 -2.41 -11.45
N GLY A 129 -15.42 -1.40 -12.27
CA GLY A 129 -16.11 -0.11 -12.24
C GLY A 129 -15.56 0.90 -11.24
N GLN A 130 -14.66 0.50 -10.33
CA GLN A 130 -13.98 1.43 -9.42
C GLN A 130 -12.76 2.11 -10.06
N LEU A 131 -12.13 1.44 -11.03
CA LEU A 131 -10.99 1.95 -11.81
C LEU A 131 -11.40 2.13 -13.27
N ASP A 132 -10.98 3.26 -13.86
CA ASP A 132 -11.02 3.48 -15.31
C ASP A 132 -9.85 2.73 -15.99
N PHE A 133 -10.16 1.62 -16.66
CA PHE A 133 -9.17 0.78 -17.33
C PHE A 133 -8.51 1.43 -18.55
N ALA A 134 -9.04 2.54 -19.08
CA ALA A 134 -8.34 3.31 -20.11
C ALA A 134 -6.96 3.76 -19.61
N LYS A 135 -6.83 4.09 -18.32
CA LYS A 135 -5.54 4.44 -17.70
C LYS A 135 -4.58 3.25 -17.60
N VAL A 136 -5.11 2.03 -17.46
CA VAL A 136 -4.33 0.80 -17.45
C VAL A 136 -3.81 0.52 -18.85
N GLU A 137 -4.63 0.72 -19.87
CA GLU A 137 -4.25 0.59 -21.29
C GLU A 137 -3.15 1.59 -21.67
N GLU A 138 -3.24 2.86 -21.23
CA GLU A 138 -2.18 3.86 -21.41
C GLU A 138 -0.86 3.47 -20.72
N ARG A 139 -0.94 2.83 -19.56
CA ARG A 139 0.24 2.26 -18.88
C ARG A 139 0.81 1.11 -19.72
N ASP A 140 -0.03 0.18 -20.13
CA ASP A 140 0.35 -1.01 -20.88
C ASP A 140 1.05 -0.65 -22.20
N ALA A 141 0.54 0.35 -22.92
CA ALA A 141 1.19 0.87 -24.13
C ALA A 141 2.61 1.41 -23.86
N ARG A 142 2.85 2.05 -22.71
CA ARG A 142 4.17 2.57 -22.31
C ARG A 142 5.14 1.46 -21.90
N PHE A 143 4.64 0.41 -21.28
CA PHE A 143 5.46 -0.68 -20.75
C PHE A 143 5.53 -1.91 -21.66
N GLY A 144 4.79 -1.93 -22.76
CA GLY A 144 4.71 -3.08 -23.68
C GLY A 144 4.04 -4.29 -23.04
N THR A 145 3.07 -4.07 -22.17
CA THR A 145 2.35 -5.13 -21.42
C THR A 145 0.89 -5.22 -21.88
N ASP A 146 0.18 -6.27 -21.45
CA ASP A 146 -1.25 -6.47 -21.72
C ASP A 146 -1.95 -7.00 -20.45
N TYR A 147 -2.78 -6.16 -19.83
CA TYR A 147 -3.49 -6.50 -18.60
C TYR A 147 -4.52 -7.61 -18.81
N GLN A 148 -5.16 -7.71 -19.99
CA GLN A 148 -6.17 -8.74 -20.27
C GLN A 148 -5.50 -10.12 -20.35
N ARG A 149 -4.35 -10.18 -21.01
CA ARG A 149 -3.51 -11.38 -21.03
C ARG A 149 -3.06 -11.76 -19.62
N LYS A 150 -2.61 -10.79 -18.82
CA LYS A 150 -2.21 -11.03 -17.42
C LYS A 150 -3.39 -11.48 -16.56
N GLN A 151 -4.57 -10.89 -16.72
CA GLN A 151 -5.80 -11.30 -16.06
C GLN A 151 -6.12 -12.77 -16.37
N GLU A 152 -6.11 -13.16 -17.64
CA GLU A 152 -6.34 -14.54 -18.07
C GLU A 152 -5.30 -15.50 -17.45
N ALA A 153 -4.02 -15.16 -17.57
CA ALA A 153 -2.91 -15.97 -17.07
C ALA A 153 -2.92 -16.15 -15.54
N ARG A 154 -3.62 -15.28 -14.80
CA ARG A 154 -3.70 -15.28 -13.33
C ARG A 154 -5.03 -15.82 -12.79
N ARG A 155 -5.96 -16.27 -13.65
CA ARG A 155 -7.28 -16.79 -13.24
C ARG A 155 -7.18 -17.95 -12.26
N ASP A 156 -6.18 -18.80 -12.44
CA ASP A 156 -5.92 -20.01 -11.65
C ASP A 156 -5.24 -19.75 -10.29
N ILE A 157 -4.72 -18.54 -10.03
CA ILE A 157 -4.14 -18.21 -8.72
C ILE A 157 -5.23 -18.33 -7.63
N PRO A 158 -5.05 -19.11 -6.55
CA PRO A 158 -6.06 -19.24 -5.51
C PRO A 158 -6.39 -17.90 -4.85
N LEU A 159 -7.67 -17.66 -4.55
CA LEU A 159 -8.09 -16.49 -3.79
C LEU A 159 -7.86 -16.74 -2.29
N PRO A 160 -7.15 -15.85 -1.58
CA PRO A 160 -7.04 -15.94 -0.13
C PRO A 160 -8.35 -15.48 0.54
N GLU A 161 -8.54 -15.90 1.80
CA GLU A 161 -9.57 -15.31 2.66
C GLU A 161 -9.12 -13.90 3.08
N ILE A 162 -9.93 -12.89 2.72
CA ILE A 162 -9.66 -11.50 3.06
C ILE A 162 -10.20 -11.24 4.48
N HIS A 163 -9.36 -10.66 5.33
CA HIS A 163 -9.70 -10.32 6.70
C HIS A 163 -10.85 -9.29 6.72
N PRO A 164 -11.84 -9.42 7.62
CA PRO A 164 -13.04 -8.57 7.63
C PRO A 164 -12.76 -7.08 7.92
N ASP A 165 -11.62 -6.75 8.51
CA ASP A 165 -11.19 -5.35 8.73
C ASP A 165 -10.53 -4.70 7.50
N ALA A 166 -10.02 -5.47 6.54
CA ALA A 166 -9.35 -4.92 5.36
C ALA A 166 -10.37 -4.28 4.39
N ASP A 167 -9.87 -3.47 3.46
CA ASP A 167 -10.68 -2.80 2.42
C ASP A 167 -11.81 -1.92 3.01
N ALA A 168 -11.62 -1.42 4.24
CA ALA A 168 -12.64 -0.66 4.96
C ALA A 168 -13.07 0.62 4.22
N SER A 169 -12.19 1.21 3.41
CA SER A 169 -12.48 2.37 2.55
C SER A 169 -13.70 2.16 1.64
N TRP A 170 -13.97 0.93 1.22
CA TRP A 170 -15.11 0.59 0.36
C TRP A 170 -16.36 0.13 1.12
N LYS A 171 -16.27 -0.03 2.44
CA LYS A 171 -17.39 -0.45 3.32
C LYS A 171 -18.19 0.70 3.89
N ILE A 172 -17.71 1.93 3.68
CA ILE A 172 -18.30 3.18 4.21
C ILE A 172 -19.09 3.93 3.12
N ALA A 173 -19.13 3.39 1.89
CA ALA A 173 -19.83 3.97 0.73
C ALA A 173 -21.29 3.50 0.63
#